data_AF-A0A1D1UK01-F1
#
_entry.id   AF-A0A1D1UK01-F1
#
_cell.length_a   1.000
_cell.length_b   1.000
_cell.length_c   1.000
_cell.angle_alpha   90.00
_cell.angle_beta   90.00
_cell.angle_gamma   90.00
#
_symmetry.space_group_name_H-M   'P 1'
#
loop_
_entity.id
_entity.type
_entity.pdbx_description
1 polymer ?
#
loop_
_entity_poly.entity_id
_entity_poly.type
_entity_poly.pdbx_seq_one_letter_code
_entity_poly.pdbx_strand_id
1 'polypeptide(L)'
;MCLVDRAFGITRHRLPTNCCILVVHVFALIYSARNVHSISCYECNSHYDPRCDDHFDNLTYPLTDCKYKVKPHLGLSGAPMCRKAISYVQGEKRVVRECAFFGLIGYNDGRWCLERMGTKYIKYSVCLCNNKDGCNGASLRKNLGQSVWLILVLRVLVVLAAFPVAHRNV
;
A
#
# COMPACT_ATOMS: atom_id res chain seq x y z
N MET A 1 31.69 -6.21 -18.04
CA MET A 1 31.84 -7.55 -18.64
C MET A 1 31.28 -8.54 -17.63
N CYS A 2 30.04 -9.03 -17.80
CA CYS A 2 29.47 -10.01 -16.88
C CYS A 2 30.02 -11.39 -17.27
N LEU A 3 30.85 -11.97 -16.42
CA LEU A 3 31.32 -13.35 -16.56
C LEU A 3 30.37 -14.24 -15.76
N VAL A 4 29.62 -15.09 -16.46
CA VAL A 4 28.96 -16.25 -15.87
C VAL A 4 29.92 -17.41 -16.09
N ASP A 5 30.55 -17.90 -15.01
CA ASP A 5 31.56 -18.95 -15.12
C ASP A 5 30.95 -20.35 -15.25
N ARG A 6 31.26 -20.93 -16.41
CA ARG A 6 31.48 -22.34 -16.80
C ARG A 6 30.75 -23.47 -16.03
N ALA A 7 29.80 -24.09 -16.73
CA ALA A 7 29.87 -25.52 -17.05
C ALA A 7 29.15 -25.77 -18.40
N PHE A 8 29.72 -26.66 -19.23
CA PHE A 8 29.28 -27.07 -20.57
C PHE A 8 29.62 -26.16 -21.76
N GLY A 9 30.32 -26.74 -22.74
CA GLY A 9 30.90 -26.08 -23.91
C GLY A 9 29.87 -25.58 -24.92
N ILE A 10 29.54 -24.30 -24.83
CA ILE A 10 28.79 -23.55 -25.84
C ILE A 10 29.63 -22.33 -26.25
N THR A 11 29.71 -22.09 -27.55
CA THR A 11 30.41 -20.96 -28.19
C THR A 11 30.15 -19.63 -27.47
N ARG A 12 31.21 -18.90 -27.12
CA ARG A 12 31.12 -17.55 -26.51
C ARG A 12 30.57 -16.54 -27.53
N HIS A 13 29.26 -16.38 -27.59
CA HIS A 13 28.67 -15.19 -28.21
C HIS A 13 28.81 -13.99 -27.26
N ARG A 14 29.55 -12.96 -27.68
CA ARG A 14 29.58 -11.65 -27.01
C ARG A 14 28.18 -11.03 -27.14
N LEU A 15 27.31 -11.25 -26.15
CA LEU A 15 26.09 -10.45 -26.06
C LEU A 15 26.47 -8.99 -25.79
N PRO A 16 25.89 -8.01 -26.51
CA PRO A 16 26.13 -6.61 -26.24
C PRO A 16 25.64 -6.29 -24.82
N THR A 17 26.45 -5.56 -24.06
CA THR A 17 26.19 -5.16 -22.66
C THR A 17 24.79 -4.55 -22.46
N ASN A 18 24.25 -3.91 -23.50
CA ASN A 18 22.96 -3.25 -23.47
C ASN A 18 21.77 -4.23 -23.48
N CYS A 19 21.93 -5.43 -24.06
CA CYS A 19 20.91 -6.48 -24.00
C CYS A 19 20.77 -7.02 -22.57
N CYS A 20 21.89 -7.18 -21.86
CA CYS A 20 21.89 -7.57 -20.44
C CYS A 20 21.20 -6.52 -19.56
N ILE A 21 21.41 -5.22 -19.84
CA ILE A 21 20.78 -4.11 -19.10
C ILE A 21 19.26 -4.13 -19.29
N LEU A 22 18.77 -4.30 -20.52
CA LEU A 22 17.34 -4.39 -20.80
C LEU A 22 16.68 -5.58 -20.10
N VAL A 23 17.32 -6.75 -20.11
CA VAL A 23 16.81 -7.95 -19.42
C VAL A 23 16.68 -7.71 -17.91
N VAL A 24 17.68 -7.10 -17.27
CA VAL A 24 17.63 -6.78 -15.83
C VAL A 24 16.51 -5.79 -15.52
N HIS A 25 16.28 -4.77 -16.35
CA HIS A 25 15.19 -3.81 -16.15
C HIS A 25 13.81 -4.44 -16.33
N VAL A 26 13.62 -5.28 -17.35
CA VAL A 26 12.36 -6.01 -17.55
C VAL A 26 12.07 -6.93 -16.36
N PHE A 27 13.10 -7.62 -15.84
CA PHE A 27 12.95 -8.47 -14.67
C PHE A 27 12.60 -7.65 -13.40
N ALA A 28 13.21 -6.48 -13.22
CA ALA A 28 12.90 -5.58 -12.11
C ALA A 28 11.47 -4.98 -12.20
N LEU A 29 10.98 -4.68 -13.40
CA LEU A 29 9.60 -4.22 -13.64
C LEU A 29 8.57 -5.32 -13.38
N ILE A 30 8.85 -6.56 -13.80
CA ILE A 30 7.98 -7.72 -13.51
C ILE A 30 7.95 -8.00 -12.01
N TYR A 31 9.08 -7.89 -11.31
CA TYR A 31 9.16 -8.09 -9.87
C TYR A 31 8.39 -7.01 -9.08
N SER A 32 8.45 -5.74 -9.50
CA SER A 32 7.71 -4.65 -8.85
C SER A 32 6.20 -4.71 -9.11
N ALA A 33 5.77 -5.26 -10.24
CA ALA A 33 4.35 -5.45 -10.58
C ALA A 33 3.64 -6.55 -9.76
N ARG A 34 4.37 -7.43 -9.06
CA ARG A 34 3.79 -8.54 -8.27
C ARG A 34 3.32 -8.15 -6.86
N ASN A 35 3.39 -6.88 -6.49
CA ASN A 35 3.00 -6.44 -5.16
C ASN A 35 1.48 -6.24 -5.06
N VAL A 36 0.71 -7.33 -5.15
CA VAL A 36 -0.66 -7.36 -4.60
C VAL A 36 -0.53 -7.53 -3.09
N HIS A 37 -0.27 -6.44 -2.39
CA HIS A 37 -0.26 -6.46 -0.93
C HIS A 37 -1.70 -6.45 -0.41
N SER A 38 -2.04 -7.40 0.46
CA SER A 38 -3.21 -7.27 1.31
C SER A 38 -2.96 -6.14 2.31
N ILE A 39 -3.98 -5.33 2.57
CA ILE A 39 -3.86 -4.26 3.55
C ILE A 39 -3.82 -4.84 4.96
N SER A 40 -3.00 -4.24 5.83
CA SER A 40 -2.97 -4.54 7.26
C SER A 40 -3.40 -3.32 8.07
N CYS A 41 -4.22 -3.50 9.10
CA CYS A 41 -4.84 -2.42 9.86
C CYS A 41 -4.65 -2.59 11.36
N TYR A 42 -4.77 -1.50 12.12
CA TYR A 42 -4.87 -1.59 13.58
C TYR A 42 -6.24 -2.12 13.97
N GLU A 43 -6.27 -3.02 14.94
CA GLU A 43 -7.49 -3.60 15.53
C GLU A 43 -7.51 -3.41 17.04
N CYS A 44 -8.39 -2.52 17.50
CA CYS A 44 -8.49 -2.21 18.92
C CYS A 44 -9.82 -1.50 19.25
N ASN A 45 -10.16 -1.45 20.54
CA ASN A 45 -11.34 -0.75 21.04
C ASN A 45 -11.00 -0.02 22.36
N SER A 46 -11.21 1.30 22.38
CA SER A 46 -10.87 2.17 23.52
C SER A 46 -11.69 1.89 24.78
N HIS A 47 -12.80 1.17 24.68
CA HIS A 47 -13.58 0.73 25.84
C HIS A 47 -12.83 -0.33 26.67
N TYR A 48 -12.06 -1.20 26.01
CA TYR A 48 -11.30 -2.26 26.69
C TYR A 48 -9.85 -1.87 26.96
N ASP A 49 -9.26 -1.07 26.08
CA ASP A 49 -7.89 -0.58 26.22
C ASP A 49 -7.81 0.92 25.93
N PRO A 50 -7.63 1.77 26.95
CA PRO A 50 -7.53 3.23 26.78
C PRO A 50 -6.44 3.68 25.80
N ARG A 51 -5.40 2.86 25.56
CA ARG A 51 -4.34 3.18 24.59
C ARG A 51 -4.84 3.23 23.15
N CYS A 52 -6.02 2.65 22.89
CA CYS A 52 -6.69 2.74 21.60
C CYS A 52 -7.47 4.06 21.41
N ASP A 53 -7.47 4.99 22.36
CA ASP A 53 -8.09 6.30 22.11
C ASP A 53 -7.24 7.19 21.16
N ASP A 54 -7.58 8.46 21.03
CA ASP A 54 -6.74 9.48 20.41
C ASP A 54 -6.17 10.41 21.51
N HIS A 55 -4.86 10.62 21.62
CA HIS A 55 -3.78 10.26 20.68
C HIS A 55 -3.48 8.76 20.62
N PHE A 56 -3.22 8.24 19.41
CA PHE A 56 -2.93 6.83 19.17
C PHE A 56 -1.43 6.61 18.94
N ASP A 57 -0.83 5.71 19.72
CA ASP A 57 0.55 5.31 19.55
C ASP A 57 0.65 4.05 18.67
N ASN A 58 1.18 4.22 17.46
CA ASN A 58 1.32 3.14 16.48
C ASN A 58 2.38 2.09 16.85
N LEU A 59 3.25 2.37 17.84
CA LEU A 59 4.24 1.42 18.33
C LEU A 59 3.65 0.41 19.31
N THR A 60 2.50 0.72 19.90
CA THR A 60 1.87 -0.10 20.94
C THR A 60 0.97 -1.21 20.42
N TYR A 61 0.56 -1.15 19.16
CA TYR A 61 -0.34 -2.11 18.54
C TYR A 61 0.28 -2.76 17.30
N PRO A 62 0.25 -4.09 17.18
CA PRO A 62 0.64 -4.76 15.96
C PRO A 62 -0.41 -4.54 14.85
N LEU A 63 0.04 -4.57 13.61
CA LEU A 63 -0.85 -4.57 12.45
C LEU A 63 -1.45 -5.97 12.26
N THR A 64 -2.75 -6.01 11.96
CA THR A 64 -3.47 -7.24 11.63
C THR A 64 -3.68 -7.33 10.13
N ASP A 65 -3.30 -8.45 9.52
CA ASP A 65 -3.49 -8.69 8.09
C ASP A 65 -4.97 -8.92 7.75
N CYS A 66 -5.56 -8.02 6.97
CA CYS A 66 -6.98 -8.03 6.68
C CYS A 66 -7.38 -9.13 5.69
N LYS A 67 -6.43 -9.82 5.04
CA LYS A 67 -6.75 -10.93 4.13
C LYS A 67 -7.45 -12.11 4.80
N TYR A 68 -7.18 -12.31 6.09
CA TYR A 68 -7.74 -13.41 6.88
C TYR A 68 -9.12 -13.07 7.47
N LYS A 69 -9.62 -11.85 7.25
CA LYS A 69 -10.94 -11.45 7.73
C LYS A 69 -12.02 -12.05 6.84
N VAL A 70 -13.00 -12.68 7.48
CA VAL A 70 -14.13 -13.31 6.83
C VAL A 70 -15.45 -12.76 7.40
N LYS A 71 -16.43 -12.57 6.52
CA LYS A 71 -17.84 -12.31 6.87
C LYS A 71 -18.70 -13.40 6.23
N PRO A 72 -18.89 -14.55 6.91
CA PRO A 72 -19.60 -15.69 6.35
C PRO A 72 -21.02 -15.36 5.91
N HIS A 73 -21.73 -14.55 6.69
CA HIS A 73 -23.09 -14.09 6.42
C HIS A 73 -23.24 -13.25 5.13
N LEU A 74 -22.15 -12.68 4.61
CA LEU A 74 -22.12 -11.95 3.33
C LEU A 74 -21.36 -12.71 2.23
N GLY A 75 -20.78 -13.88 2.54
CA GLY A 75 -19.89 -14.59 1.61
C GLY A 75 -18.61 -13.81 1.26
N LEU A 76 -18.17 -12.86 2.10
CA LEU A 76 -17.00 -12.02 1.83
C LEU A 76 -15.77 -12.50 2.60
N SER A 77 -14.61 -12.44 1.96
CA SER A 77 -13.30 -12.72 2.54
C SER A 77 -12.29 -11.68 2.05
N GLY A 78 -11.35 -11.32 2.92
CA GLY A 78 -10.34 -10.30 2.64
C GLY A 78 -10.93 -8.90 2.67
N ALA A 79 -10.79 -8.23 3.80
CA ALA A 79 -11.23 -6.85 3.95
C ALA A 79 -10.24 -5.88 3.25
N PRO A 80 -10.65 -5.08 2.25
CA PRO A 80 -9.73 -4.31 1.41
C PRO A 80 -9.38 -2.92 1.98
N MET A 81 -9.89 -2.55 3.15
CA MET A 81 -9.74 -1.20 3.70
C MET A 81 -9.62 -1.23 5.23
N CYS A 82 -9.01 -0.20 5.80
CA CYS A 82 -9.04 0.06 7.23
C CYS A 82 -10.19 0.98 7.60
N ARG A 83 -10.71 0.82 8.81
CA ARG A 83 -11.74 1.67 9.41
C ARG A 83 -11.27 2.19 10.77
N LYS A 84 -11.58 3.46 11.03
CA LYS A 84 -11.59 4.09 12.34
C LYS A 84 -12.99 4.64 12.59
N ALA A 85 -13.66 4.18 13.62
CA ALA A 85 -14.97 4.66 14.04
C ALA A 85 -14.85 5.36 15.39
N ILE A 86 -15.41 6.56 15.49
CA ILE A 86 -15.50 7.34 16.73
C ILE A 86 -16.98 7.50 17.03
N SER A 87 -17.42 6.96 18.16
CA SER A 87 -18.79 7.10 18.64
C SER A 87 -18.81 7.87 19.95
N TYR A 88 -19.77 8.77 20.09
CA TYR A 88 -20.11 9.42 21.35
C TYR A 88 -21.44 8.84 21.81
N VAL A 89 -21.46 8.13 22.94
CA VAL A 89 -22.68 7.54 23.52
C VAL A 89 -22.84 8.13 24.90
N GLN A 90 -23.93 8.89 25.13
CA GLN A 90 -24.19 9.57 26.40
C GLN A 90 -23.01 10.45 26.89
N GLY A 91 -22.27 11.05 25.96
CA GLY A 91 -21.10 11.89 26.26
C GLY A 91 -19.77 11.13 26.38
N GLU A 92 -19.79 9.80 26.46
CA GLU A 92 -18.56 8.99 26.49
C GLU A 92 -18.06 8.73 25.07
N LYS A 93 -16.79 9.07 24.81
CA LYS A 93 -16.12 8.82 23.54
C LYS A 93 -15.61 7.39 23.49
N ARG A 94 -15.89 6.68 22.40
CA ARG A 94 -15.32 5.37 22.10
C ARG A 94 -14.71 5.36 20.71
N VAL A 95 -13.49 4.84 20.60
CA VAL A 95 -12.74 4.70 19.36
C VAL A 95 -12.54 3.22 19.07
N VAL A 96 -12.96 2.81 17.88
CA VAL A 96 -12.79 1.45 17.38
C VAL A 96 -12.02 1.49 16.07
N ARG A 97 -10.99 0.65 15.97
CA ARG A 97 -10.19 0.45 14.75
C ARG A 97 -10.33 -0.99 14.32
N GLU A 98 -10.54 -1.21 13.02
CA GLU A 98 -10.68 -2.56 12.46
C GLU A 98 -10.51 -2.58 10.94
N CYS A 99 -10.35 -3.78 10.37
CA CYS A 99 -10.51 -4.00 8.94
C CYS A 99 -11.98 -3.85 8.51
N ALA A 100 -12.22 -3.20 7.37
CA ALA A 100 -13.55 -3.01 6.80
C ALA A 100 -13.67 -3.65 5.41
N PHE A 101 -14.85 -4.18 5.12
CA PHE A 101 -15.17 -4.82 3.84
C PHE A 101 -15.75 -3.83 2.83
N PHE A 102 -16.45 -2.81 3.34
CA PHE A 102 -17.21 -1.85 2.55
C PHE A 102 -17.33 -0.53 3.30
N GLY A 103 -17.59 0.52 2.53
CA GLY A 103 -17.81 1.88 3.01
C GLY A 103 -17.28 2.90 2.01
N LEU A 104 -17.54 4.17 2.30
CA LEU A 104 -17.08 5.27 1.47
C LEU A 104 -15.79 5.84 2.06
N ILE A 105 -14.75 5.90 1.24
CA ILE A 105 -13.51 6.60 1.59
C ILE A 105 -13.81 8.09 1.56
N GLY A 106 -13.60 8.76 2.69
CA GLY A 106 -13.82 10.19 2.82
C GLY A 106 -12.80 11.01 2.03
N TYR A 107 -12.99 12.33 2.00
CA TYR A 107 -12.09 13.23 1.28
C TYR A 107 -10.63 13.08 1.75
N ASN A 108 -9.68 13.33 0.84
CA ASN A 108 -8.24 13.20 1.09
C ASN A 108 -7.85 11.80 1.61
N ASP A 109 -8.21 10.77 0.83
CA ASP A 109 -7.95 9.35 1.11
C ASP A 109 -8.41 8.87 2.50
N GLY A 110 -9.57 9.37 2.96
CA GLY A 110 -10.12 8.98 4.24
C GLY A 110 -9.59 9.73 5.45
N ARG A 111 -8.79 10.79 5.26
CA ARG A 111 -8.38 11.68 6.35
C ARG A 111 -9.58 12.39 6.97
N TRP A 112 -10.54 12.80 6.14
CA TRP A 112 -11.78 13.40 6.60
C TRP A 112 -12.83 12.31 6.80
N CYS A 113 -13.33 12.23 8.02
CA CYS A 113 -14.28 11.20 8.43
C CYS A 113 -15.71 11.62 8.05
N LEU A 114 -16.53 10.64 7.69
CA LEU A 114 -17.94 10.83 7.44
C LEU A 114 -18.69 10.85 8.78
N GLU A 115 -19.33 11.97 9.09
CA GLU A 115 -20.09 12.14 10.32
C GLU A 115 -21.57 11.86 10.11
N ARG A 116 -22.19 11.22 11.10
CA ARG A 116 -23.63 10.98 11.20
C ARG A 116 -24.08 11.41 12.59
N MET A 117 -25.02 12.36 12.63
CA MET A 117 -25.66 12.82 13.86
C MET A 117 -26.88 11.94 14.13
N GLY A 118 -26.98 11.39 15.35
CA GLY A 118 -28.15 10.67 15.83
C GLY A 118 -28.99 11.52 16.80
N THR A 119 -30.05 10.91 17.35
CA THR A 119 -30.87 11.50 18.42
C THR A 119 -30.20 11.28 19.80
N LYS A 120 -30.44 12.17 20.78
CA LYS A 120 -29.92 12.08 22.16
C LYS A 120 -28.38 12.09 22.29
N TYR A 121 -27.71 13.10 21.73
CA TYR A 121 -26.25 13.31 21.86
C TYR A 121 -25.38 12.16 21.33
N ILE A 122 -25.94 11.31 20.47
CA ILE A 122 -25.18 10.26 19.80
C ILE A 122 -24.56 10.87 18.54
N LYS A 123 -23.23 10.97 18.51
CA LYS A 123 -22.47 11.37 17.32
C LYS A 123 -21.63 10.18 16.87
N TYR A 124 -21.66 9.89 15.58
CA TYR A 124 -20.89 8.79 15.01
C TYR A 124 -20.08 9.27 13.81
N SER A 125 -18.77 9.08 13.84
CA SER A 125 -17.85 9.50 12.79
C SER A 125 -17.04 8.30 12.32
N VAL A 126 -16.96 8.08 11.01
CA VAL A 126 -16.22 6.95 10.43
C VAL A 126 -15.26 7.43 9.36
N CYS A 127 -14.01 7.06 9.52
CA CYS A 127 -12.94 7.28 8.55
C CYS A 127 -12.58 5.92 7.95
N LEU A 128 -12.59 5.82 6.62
CA LEU A 128 -12.16 4.63 5.89
C LEU A 128 -11.03 5.00 4.94
N CYS A 129 -10.02 4.15 4.84
CA CYS A 129 -8.84 4.38 4.00
C CYS A 129 -8.29 3.04 3.46
N ASN A 130 -7.65 3.08 2.30
CA ASN A 130 -7.02 1.93 1.66
C ASN A 130 -5.67 2.27 1.00
N ASN A 131 -5.09 3.42 1.36
CA ASN A 131 -3.91 3.98 0.70
C ASN A 131 -2.58 3.45 1.26
N LYS A 132 -2.57 2.88 2.47
CA LYS A 132 -1.41 2.26 3.11
C LYS A 132 -1.81 1.38 4.28
N ASP A 133 -0.91 0.49 4.69
CA ASP A 133 -1.04 -0.25 5.94
C ASP A 133 -1.10 0.70 7.14
N GLY A 134 -1.95 0.36 8.11
CA GLY A 134 -2.16 1.14 9.31
C GLY A 134 -2.69 2.55 9.05
N CYS A 135 -3.34 2.81 7.90
CA CYS A 135 -3.87 4.13 7.59
C CYS A 135 -4.95 4.61 8.58
N ASN A 136 -5.56 3.69 9.35
CA ASN A 136 -6.48 3.99 10.45
C ASN A 136 -5.79 4.35 11.79
N GLY A 137 -4.45 4.42 11.81
CA GLY A 137 -3.66 4.89 12.95
C GLY A 137 -3.61 6.41 13.07
N ALA A 138 -2.63 6.92 13.82
CA ALA A 138 -2.38 8.35 13.92
C ALA A 138 -1.79 8.90 12.61
N SER A 139 -2.33 10.02 12.14
CA SER A 139 -1.84 10.70 10.94
C SER A 139 -0.50 11.39 11.20
N LEU A 140 0.62 10.69 10.97
CA LEU A 140 1.92 11.34 10.82
C LEU A 140 2.69 10.91 9.55
N ARG A 141 3.03 11.95 8.79
CA ARG A 141 3.97 12.14 7.67
C ARG A 141 3.76 11.45 6.32
N LYS A 142 4.12 12.26 5.32
CA LYS A 142 3.92 12.17 3.87
C LYS A 142 4.80 11.08 3.26
N ASN A 143 4.23 10.29 2.36
CA ASN A 143 4.95 9.28 1.59
C ASN A 143 6.02 9.94 0.69
N LEU A 144 7.29 9.59 0.89
CA LEU A 144 8.43 9.96 0.05
C LEU A 144 8.73 8.86 -1.00
N GLY A 145 7.72 8.06 -1.38
CA GLY A 145 7.90 6.85 -2.20
C GLY A 145 7.72 7.05 -3.71
N GLN A 146 7.11 8.16 -4.16
CA GLN A 146 6.83 8.38 -5.58
C GLN A 146 8.08 8.75 -6.41
N SER A 147 9.15 9.22 -5.77
CA SER A 147 10.34 9.73 -6.46
C SER A 147 11.20 8.63 -7.11
N VAL A 148 11.14 7.38 -6.63
CA VAL A 148 12.02 6.29 -7.11
C VAL A 148 11.60 5.81 -8.50
N TRP A 149 10.30 5.80 -8.81
CA TRP A 149 9.75 5.36 -10.09
C TRP A 149 10.15 6.28 -11.24
N LEU A 150 10.11 7.60 -11.04
CA LEU A 150 10.53 8.59 -12.03
C LEU A 150 12.01 8.44 -12.41
N ILE A 151 12.87 8.13 -11.44
CA ILE A 151 14.32 7.97 -11.66
C ILE A 151 14.60 6.73 -12.51
N LEU A 152 13.87 5.63 -12.30
CA LEU A 152 14.04 4.39 -13.06
C LEU A 152 13.56 4.52 -14.51
N VAL A 153 12.44 5.21 -14.75
CA VAL A 153 11.93 5.45 -16.11
C VAL A 153 12.87 6.36 -16.91
N LEU A 154 13.36 7.43 -16.30
CA LEU A 154 14.28 8.37 -16.95
C LEU A 154 15.58 7.67 -17.39
N ARG A 155 16.10 6.75 -16.58
CA ARG A 155 17.30 5.95 -16.92
C ARG A 155 17.07 5.05 -18.15
N VAL A 156 15.90 4.42 -18.27
CA VAL A 156 15.57 3.56 -19.43
C VAL A 156 15.46 4.39 -20.71
N LEU A 157 14.83 5.56 -20.66
CA LEU A 157 14.70 6.46 -21.82
C LEU A 157 16.07 6.93 -22.33
N VAL A 158 17.00 7.25 -21.43
CA VAL A 158 18.37 7.62 -21.81
C VAL A 158 19.11 6.46 -22.49
N VAL A 159 18.92 5.22 -22.03
CA VAL A 159 19.52 4.03 -22.66
C VAL A 159 18.93 3.78 -24.05
N LEU A 160 17.62 3.96 -24.23
CA LEU A 160 16.96 3.80 -25.54
C LEU A 160 17.37 4.90 -26.53
N ALA A 161 17.48 6.15 -26.08
CA ALA A 161 17.91 7.27 -26.91
C ALA A 161 19.40 7.20 -27.31
N ALA A 162 20.22 6.48 -26.54
CA ALA A 162 21.63 6.26 -26.86
C ALA A 162 21.87 5.18 -27.93
N PHE A 163 20.82 4.53 -28.46
CA PHE A 163 20.93 3.69 -29.65
C PHE A 163 20.70 4.56 -30.90
N PRO A 164 21.75 4.88 -31.68
CA PRO A 164 21.53 5.38 -33.02
C PRO A 164 20.85 4.27 -33.82
N VAL A 165 19.65 4.54 -34.34
CA VAL A 165 19.04 3.72 -35.39
C VAL A 165 20.04 3.71 -36.54
N ALA A 166 20.71 2.58 -36.76
CA ALA A 166 21.58 2.40 -37.91
C ALA A 166 20.67 2.47 -39.15
N HIS A 167 20.56 3.66 -39.73
CA HIS A 167 19.96 3.86 -41.04
C HIS A 167 20.80 3.06 -42.02
N ARG A 168 20.27 1.93 -42.47
CA ARG A 168 20.86 1.14 -43.56
C ARG A 168 20.60 1.95 -44.83
N ASN A 169 21.54 2.81 -45.21
CA ASN A 169 21.54 3.44 -46.52
C ASN A 169 21.64 2.32 -47.57
N VAL A 170 20.61 2.23 -48.40
CA VAL A 170 20.66 1.55 -49.70
C VAL A 170 20.98 2.61 -50.74
#